data_AF-A0A968W0I2-F1
#
_entry.id   AF-A0A968W0I2-F1
#
_cell.length_a   1.000
_cell.length_b   1.000
_cell.length_c   1.000
_cell.angle_alpha   90.00
_cell.angle_beta   90.00
_cell.angle_gamma   90.00
#
_symmetry.space_group_name_H-M   'P 1'
#
loop_
_entity.id
_entity.type
_entity.pdbx_description
1 polymer ?
#
loop_
_entity_poly.entity_id
_entity_poly.type
_entity_poly.pdbx_seq_one_letter_code
_entity_poly.pdbx_strand_id
1 'polypeptide(L)' 'MRLPFNRYGKIVHKYRGNDIRNWGGWDGTHNGRAVNDGVYYYIFKYKAWKENDYGKLNEKKQTGFFHVFTGE' A
#
# COMPACT_ATOMS: atom_id res chain seq x y z
N MET A 1 -6.18 1.03 3.52
CA MET A 1 -5.10 1.16 2.51
C MET A 1 -5.25 0.05 1.46
N ARG A 2 -4.94 0.28 0.17
CA ARG A 2 -4.99 -0.76 -0.88
C ARG A 2 -3.56 -1.00 -1.39
N LEU A 3 -3.01 -2.11 -0.95
CA LEU A 3 -1.62 -2.50 -1.11
C LEU A 3 -1.48 -3.47 -2.28
N PRO A 4 -0.25 -3.84 -2.67
CA PRO A 4 0.21 -3.81 -4.06
C PRO A 4 -0.66 -4.56 -5.05
N PHE A 5 -0.61 -4.12 -6.30
CA PHE A 5 -1.14 -4.78 -7.46
C PHE A 5 0.03 -5.42 -8.20
N ASN A 6 -0.10 -6.68 -8.60
CA ASN A 6 0.84 -7.26 -9.55
C ASN A 6 0.67 -6.62 -10.94
N ARG A 7 1.54 -6.97 -11.90
CA ARG A 7 1.48 -6.49 -13.30
C ARG A 7 0.13 -6.70 -14.02
N TYR A 8 -0.75 -7.54 -13.48
CA TYR A 8 -2.08 -7.84 -14.01
C TYR A 8 -3.21 -7.10 -13.28
N GLY A 9 -2.89 -6.20 -12.35
CA GLY A 9 -3.91 -5.46 -11.58
C GLY A 9 -4.59 -6.28 -10.49
N LYS A 10 -4.04 -7.43 -10.09
CA LYS A 10 -4.56 -8.23 -8.96
C LYS A 10 -4.00 -7.70 -7.64
N ILE A 11 -4.89 -7.47 -6.68
CA ILE A 11 -4.51 -7.08 -5.30
C ILE A 11 -3.76 -8.24 -4.65
N VAL A 12 -2.50 -7.99 -4.28
CA VAL A 12 -1.64 -8.96 -3.58
C VAL A 12 -1.55 -8.70 -2.08
N HIS A 13 -1.94 -7.50 -1.59
CA HIS A 13 -2.03 -7.26 -0.15
C HIS A 13 -3.04 -6.15 0.18
N LYS A 14 -3.66 -6.20 1.37
CA LYS A 14 -4.57 -5.15 1.85
C LYS A 14 -4.39 -4.89 3.34
N TYR A 15 -3.76 -3.77 3.67
CA TYR A 15 -3.68 -3.29 5.04
C TYR A 15 -4.92 -2.47 5.42
N ARG A 16 -5.49 -2.77 6.59
CA ARG A 16 -6.57 -2.01 7.21
C ARG A 16 -6.27 -1.78 8.68
N GLY A 17 -5.57 -0.68 8.97
CA GLY A 17 -5.34 -0.18 10.33
C GLY A 17 -5.63 1.31 10.43
N ASN A 18 -5.73 1.79 11.67
CA ASN A 18 -6.03 3.18 11.99
C ASN A 18 -4.81 4.10 11.88
N ASP A 19 -3.60 3.57 12.09
CA ASP A 19 -2.34 4.30 11.96
C ASP A 19 -1.38 3.58 11.03
N ILE A 20 -1.00 4.26 9.96
CA ILE A 20 -0.01 3.76 9.00
C ILE A 20 1.41 3.72 9.58
N ARG A 21 1.72 4.55 10.57
CA ARG A 21 3.06 4.62 11.16
C ARG A 21 3.47 3.31 11.83
N ASN A 22 2.48 2.52 12.25
CA ASN A 22 2.69 1.20 12.85
C ASN A 22 2.72 0.07 11.81
N TRP A 23 2.51 0.38 10.53
CA TRP A 23 2.59 -0.61 9.48
C TRP A 23 4.06 -0.82 9.09
N GLY A 24 4.62 -1.97 9.46
CA GLY A 24 6.00 -2.37 9.15
C GLY A 24 6.28 -2.62 7.66
N GLY A 25 5.37 -2.24 6.77
CA GLY A 25 5.47 -2.47 5.34
C GLY A 25 4.86 -3.79 4.89
N TRP A 26 4.97 -4.06 3.59
CA TRP A 26 4.59 -5.35 3.02
C TRP A 26 5.83 -6.24 3.01
N ASP A 27 5.66 -7.47 3.50
CA ASP A 27 6.70 -8.50 3.60
C ASP A 27 6.96 -9.25 2.27
N GLY A 28 6.30 -8.86 1.19
CA GLY A 28 6.43 -9.53 -0.11
C GLY A 28 5.65 -10.84 -0.21
N THR A 29 4.69 -11.10 0.69
CA THR A 29 3.87 -12.32 0.63
C THR A 29 2.43 -12.08 0.20
N HIS A 30 1.85 -13.05 -0.51
CA HIS A 30 0.43 -13.13 -0.86
C HIS A 30 -0.10 -14.52 -0.54
N ASN A 31 -1.12 -14.63 0.31
CA ASN A 31 -1.70 -15.89 0.77
C ASN A 31 -0.65 -16.88 1.35
N GLY A 32 0.30 -16.36 2.13
CA GLY A 32 1.34 -17.16 2.79
C GLY A 32 2.46 -17.64 1.86
N ARG A 33 2.53 -17.14 0.62
CA ARG A 33 3.60 -17.44 -0.34
C ARG A 33 4.31 -16.16 -0.76
N ALA A 34 5.62 -16.24 -0.97
CA ALA A 34 6.37 -15.15 -1.59
C ALA A 34 5.77 -14.84 -2.96
N VAL A 35 5.68 -13.55 -3.29
CA VAL A 35 5.33 -13.13 -4.64
C VAL A 35 6.55 -13.23 -5.55
N ASN A 36 6.31 -13.32 -6.86
CA ASN A 36 7.39 -13.34 -7.84
C ASN A 36 8.13 -12.00 -7.88
N ASP A 37 9.37 -12.04 -8.32
CA ASP A 37 10.15 -10.86 -8.68
C ASP A 37 9.46 -10.00 -9.72
N GLY A 38 9.68 -8.69 -9.56
CA GLY A 38 9.22 -7.71 -10.53
C GLY A 38 8.59 -6.47 -9.91
N VAL A 39 7.97 -5.67 -10.79
CA VAL A 39 7.39 -4.38 -10.42
C VAL A 39 5.96 -4.55 -9.94
N TYR A 40 5.68 -3.96 -8.77
CA TYR A 40 4.36 -3.91 -8.16
C TYR A 40 3.92 -2.46 -8.01
N TYR A 41 2.63 -2.22 -8.23
CA TYR A 41 2.02 -0.90 -8.11
C TYR A 41 1.28 -0.78 -6.78
N TYR A 42 1.34 0.35 -6.06
CA TYR A 42 0.61 0.52 -4.81
C TYR A 42 -0.32 1.74 -4.83
N ILE A 43 -1.41 1.66 -4.04
CA ILE A 43 -2.32 2.78 -3.80
C ILE A 43 -2.45 3.03 -2.29
N PHE A 44 -1.69 4.01 -1.80
CA PHE A 44 -1.83 4.46 -0.44
C PHE A 44 -2.96 5.48 -0.33
N LYS A 45 -3.94 5.21 0.54
CA LYS A 45 -5.02 6.14 0.89
C LYS A 45 -4.96 6.40 2.38
N TYR A 46 -4.86 7.66 2.78
CA TYR A 46 -4.81 8.08 4.17
C TYR A 46 -5.63 9.34 4.40
N LYS A 47 -6.21 9.45 5.60
CA LYS A 47 -6.80 10.70 6.07
C LYS A 47 -5.71 11.45 6.81
N ALA A 48 -5.33 12.61 6.30
CA ALA A 48 -4.40 13.48 6.99
C ALA A 48 -5.20 14.43 7.89
N TRP A 49 -4.74 14.59 9.15
CA TRP A 49 -5.16 15.69 10.00
C TRP A 49 -4.60 16.98 9.44
N LYS A 50 -5.31 17.53 8.47
CA LYS A 50 -5.20 18.93 8.11
C LYS A 50 -6.62 19.44 8.13
N GLU A 51 -6.98 20.13 9.22
CA GLU A 51 -8.19 20.93 9.23
C GLU A 51 -8.14 21.85 8.01
N ASN A 52 -9.14 21.72 7.14
CA ASN A 52 -9.51 22.85 6.31
C ASN A 52 -10.41 23.77 7.15
N ASP A 53 -10.72 24.95 6.63
CA ASP A 53 -11.58 25.95 7.29
C ASP A 53 -13.00 25.44 7.63
N TYR A 54 -13.31 24.17 7.30
CA TYR A 54 -14.60 23.50 7.50
C TYR A 54 -14.50 22.22 8.35
N GLY A 55 -13.39 21.97 9.04
CA GLY A 55 -13.24 20.82 9.96
C GLY A 55 -13.28 19.43 9.29
N LYS A 56 -13.15 19.33 7.97
CA LYS A 56 -13.15 18.04 7.25
C LYS A 56 -11.72 17.51 7.12
N LEU A 57 -11.52 16.26 7.58
CA LEU A 57 -10.31 15.50 7.30
C LEU A 57 -10.11 15.32 5.80
N ASN A 58 -8.99 15.80 5.27
CA ASN A 58 -8.64 15.63 3.87
C ASN A 58 -8.19 14.17 3.61
N GLU A 59 -8.90 13.46 2.72
CA GLU A 59 -8.41 12.19 2.18
C GLU A 59 -7.33 12.48 1.13
N LYS A 60 -6.14 11.95 1.36
CA LYS A 60 -5.03 11.98 0.40
C LYS A 60 -4.82 10.60 -0.20
N LYS A 61 -4.46 10.59 -1.47
CA LYS A 61 -4.07 9.40 -2.23
C LYS A 61 -2.65 9.59 -2.73
N GLN A 62 -1.81 8.58 -2.50
CA GLN A 62 -0.47 8.47 -3.06
C GLN A 62 -0.38 7.15 -3.81
N THR A 63 0.30 7.17 -4.94
CA THR A 63 0.48 6.02 -5.82
C THR A 63 1.92 5.94 -6.25
N GLY A 64 2.38 4.74 -6.56
CA GLY A 64 3.73 4.54 -7.05
C GLY A 64 4.01 3.09 -7.37
N PHE A 65 5.26 2.82 -7.69
CA PHE A 65 5.75 1.49 -8.02
C PHE A 65 6.95 1.17 -7.11
N PHE A 66 7.09 -0.10 -6.76
CA PHE A 66 8.33 -0.62 -6.17
C PHE A 66 8.66 -1.96 -6.84
N HIS A 67 9.94 -2.33 -6.81
CA HIS A 67 10.42 -3.59 -7.33
C HIS A 67 10.60 -4.57 -6.17
N VAL A 68 10.04 -5.77 -6.29
CA VAL A 68 10.36 -6.90 -5.41
C VAL A 68 11.51 -7.66 -6.05
N PHE A 69 12.57 -7.84 -5.29
CA PHE A 69 13.73 -8.65 -5.65
C PHE A 69 13.87 -9.76 -4.61
N THR A 70 13.64 -11.00 -5.03
CA THR A 70 13.95 -12.22 -4.31
C THR A 70 15.22 -12.74 -4.96
N GLY A 71 16.36 -12.31 -4.40
CA GLY A 71 17.65 -12.77 -4.90
C GLY A 71 17.78 -14.28 -4.70
N GLU A 72 17.46 -15.04 -5.74
CA GLU A 72 18.01 -16.37 -5.97
C GLU A 72 19.47 -16.26 -6.44
#